data_AF-A0A7S3Y210-F1
#
_entry.id   AF-A0A7S3Y210-F1
#
_cell.length_a   1.000
_cell.length_b   1.000
_cell.length_c   1.000
_cell.angle_alpha   90.00
_cell.angle_beta   90.00
_cell.angle_gamma   90.00
#
_symmetry.space_group_name_H-M   'P 1'
#
loop_
_entity.id
_entity.type
_entity.pdbx_description
1 polymer ?
#
loop_
_entity_poly.entity_id
_entity_poly.type
_entity_poly.pdbx_seq_one_letter_code
_entity_poly.pdbx_strand_id
1 'polypeptide(L)'
;MAWRPDDKINEYGEPTYWDQHYDKKRKEEGLEYSFDFYVEPESLMPLLESYFGTDKGMNLLIIGAGSSEIPQLLYEAGFRRITCIDVSPVLVAHMQNRHHQHEGLDYFVMDVKNLGSFPDNSFDGILDKGTMDALFGSIRCMDDVLLMSKEVCRVLKVGKTFVEVSHGLPDTRLVYLRHHSLQWTAQHFTLPTNSSVHVYHMTKTPALPALTAGDDAEAAALLDAARARRRVGSLDLGVVRDLTSP
;
A
#
# COMPACT_ATOMS: atom_id res chain seq x y z
N MET A 1 -7.78 -24.76 -1.29
CA MET A 1 -7.30 -25.12 -2.65
C MET A 1 -5.87 -25.65 -2.49
N ALA A 2 -5.55 -26.83 -3.01
CA ALA A 2 -4.21 -27.43 -2.88
C ALA A 2 -3.28 -26.91 -3.98
N TRP A 3 -2.04 -26.59 -3.61
CA TRP A 3 -0.94 -26.16 -4.47
C TRP A 3 -0.65 -27.21 -5.57
N ARG A 4 -0.50 -26.78 -6.83
CA ARG A 4 -0.11 -27.64 -7.96
C ARG A 4 1.32 -27.33 -8.41
N PRO A 5 2.15 -28.35 -8.73
CA PRO A 5 3.55 -28.15 -9.12
C PRO A 5 3.79 -27.36 -10.42
N ASP A 6 2.74 -27.12 -11.22
CA ASP A 6 2.80 -26.42 -12.51
C ASP A 6 2.36 -24.95 -12.42
N ASP A 7 2.00 -24.46 -11.23
CA ASP A 7 1.82 -23.03 -11.01
C ASP A 7 3.20 -22.37 -11.13
N LYS A 8 3.56 -21.90 -12.33
CA LYS A 8 4.81 -21.16 -12.56
C LYS A 8 4.92 -20.11 -11.47
N ILE A 9 5.95 -20.22 -10.64
CA ILE A 9 6.44 -19.12 -9.82
C ILE A 9 6.57 -17.95 -10.80
N ASN A 10 5.72 -16.95 -10.67
CA ASN A 10 5.80 -15.80 -11.56
C ASN A 10 7.03 -14.98 -11.15
N GLU A 11 7.75 -14.43 -12.12
CA GLU A 11 9.02 -13.74 -11.87
C GLU A 11 8.82 -12.34 -11.25
N TYR A 12 7.57 -11.95 -10.94
CA TYR A 12 7.24 -10.63 -10.41
C TYR A 12 7.84 -10.35 -9.03
N GLY A 13 8.21 -11.38 -8.28
CA GLY A 13 8.92 -11.22 -7.02
C GLY A 13 10.39 -10.82 -7.17
N GLU A 14 10.95 -10.93 -8.38
CA GLU A 14 12.36 -10.66 -8.67
C GLU A 14 12.55 -9.23 -9.20
N PRO A 15 13.37 -8.38 -8.56
CA PRO A 15 13.60 -7.00 -9.02
C PRO A 15 14.09 -6.91 -10.48
N THR A 16 14.90 -7.88 -10.92
CA THR A 16 15.45 -7.92 -12.28
C THR A 16 14.37 -8.10 -13.35
N TYR A 17 13.24 -8.74 -13.02
CA TYR A 17 12.10 -8.84 -13.92
C TYR A 17 11.57 -7.44 -14.25
N TRP A 18 11.39 -6.60 -13.23
CA TRP A 18 10.84 -5.25 -13.39
C TRP A 18 11.78 -4.33 -14.17
N ASP A 19 13.09 -4.40 -13.92
CA ASP A 19 14.08 -3.65 -14.71
C ASP A 19 13.97 -3.95 -16.21
N GLN A 20 13.87 -5.24 -16.56
CA GLN A 20 13.72 -5.68 -17.95
C GLN A 20 12.37 -5.27 -18.53
N HIS A 21 11.31 -5.40 -17.74
CA HIS A 21 9.96 -5.00 -18.13
C HIS A 21 9.91 -3.50 -18.48
N TYR A 22 10.38 -2.64 -17.59
CA TYR A 22 10.35 -1.19 -17.78
C TYR A 22 11.30 -0.72 -18.89
N ASP A 23 12.50 -1.31 -19.01
CA ASP A 23 13.41 -0.98 -20.11
C ASP A 23 12.80 -1.33 -21.47
N LYS A 24 12.17 -2.52 -21.57
CA LYS A 24 11.46 -2.95 -22.77
C LYS A 24 10.31 -2.02 -23.10
N LYS A 25 9.42 -1.74 -22.15
CA LYS A 25 8.25 -0.89 -22.35
C LYS A 25 8.62 0.53 -22.77
N ARG A 26 9.61 1.14 -22.13
CA ARG A 26 10.14 2.44 -22.53
C ARG A 26 10.67 2.44 -23.97
N LYS A 27 11.34 1.37 -24.41
CA LYS A 27 11.85 1.26 -25.79
C LYS A 27 10.73 1.09 -26.83
N GLU A 28 9.65 0.39 -26.46
CA GLU A 28 8.53 0.09 -27.36
C GLU A 28 7.51 1.25 -27.42
N GLU A 29 7.22 1.90 -26.29
CA GLU A 29 6.10 2.83 -26.13
C GLU A 29 6.55 4.28 -25.85
N GLY A 30 7.84 4.49 -25.60
CA GLY A 30 8.44 5.82 -25.45
C GLY A 30 8.56 6.32 -24.01
N LEU A 31 8.90 7.60 -23.87
CA LEU A 31 9.15 8.25 -22.57
C LEU A 31 7.88 8.72 -21.84
N GLU A 32 6.72 8.59 -22.46
CA GLU A 32 5.43 8.92 -21.82
C GLU A 32 4.68 7.65 -21.41
N TYR A 33 5.34 6.48 -21.46
CA TYR A 33 4.71 5.22 -21.07
C TYR A 33 4.25 5.28 -19.61
N SER A 34 2.96 5.05 -19.42
CA SER A 34 2.33 4.82 -18.13
C SER A 34 1.51 3.54 -18.17
N PHE A 35 1.40 2.86 -17.03
CA PHE A 35 0.61 1.64 -16.94
C PHE A 35 0.12 1.41 -15.52
N ASP A 36 -1.15 1.03 -15.44
CA ASP A 36 -1.83 0.79 -14.19
C ASP A 36 -2.39 -0.62 -14.11
N PHE A 37 -1.84 -1.38 -13.16
CA PHE A 37 -2.39 -2.67 -12.78
C PHE A 37 -3.78 -2.51 -12.15
N TYR A 38 -4.68 -3.43 -12.54
CA TYR A 38 -5.97 -3.77 -11.93
C TYR A 38 -7.11 -2.77 -12.15
N VAL A 39 -6.82 -1.48 -12.01
CA VAL A 39 -7.81 -0.41 -12.12
C VAL A 39 -7.13 0.87 -12.58
N GLU A 40 -7.86 1.65 -13.38
CA GLU A 40 -7.46 2.98 -13.82
C GLU A 40 -7.29 3.93 -12.61
N PRO A 41 -6.25 4.78 -12.60
CA PRO A 41 -5.96 5.72 -11.52
C PRO A 41 -7.15 6.56 -11.06
N GLU A 42 -7.94 7.08 -12.00
CA GLU A 42 -9.08 7.97 -11.77
C GLU A 42 -10.16 7.30 -10.93
N SER A 43 -10.34 5.98 -11.10
CA SER A 43 -11.31 5.20 -10.33
C SER A 43 -10.93 5.08 -8.85
N LEU A 44 -9.66 5.26 -8.50
CA LEU A 44 -9.19 5.26 -7.11
C LEU A 44 -9.16 6.66 -6.48
N MET A 45 -9.12 7.73 -7.27
CA MET A 45 -8.97 9.09 -6.76
C MET A 45 -10.03 9.48 -5.71
N PRO A 46 -11.35 9.25 -5.91
CA PRO A 46 -12.35 9.58 -4.89
C PRO A 46 -12.11 8.86 -3.56
N LEU A 47 -11.64 7.61 -3.63
CA LEU A 47 -11.32 6.81 -2.46
C LEU A 47 -10.06 7.34 -1.75
N LEU A 48 -9.00 7.61 -2.50
CA LEU A 48 -7.74 8.14 -1.96
C LEU A 48 -7.95 9.52 -1.33
N GLU A 49 -8.73 10.40 -1.94
CA GLU A 49 -9.10 11.69 -1.36
C GLU A 49 -9.92 11.54 -0.07
N SER A 50 -10.81 10.54 0.01
CA SER A 50 -11.57 10.27 1.23
C SER A 50 -10.68 9.82 2.39
N TYR A 51 -9.61 9.05 2.12
CA TYR A 51 -8.72 8.51 3.15
C TYR A 51 -7.56 9.43 3.51
N PHE A 52 -7.00 10.14 2.53
CA PHE A 52 -5.97 11.13 2.75
C PHE A 52 -6.57 12.47 3.18
N GLY A 53 -7.88 12.65 3.09
CA GLY A 53 -8.57 13.82 3.59
C GLY A 53 -8.22 15.10 2.82
N THR A 54 -8.49 16.24 3.46
CA THR A 54 -8.35 17.57 2.84
C THR A 54 -7.01 18.25 3.09
N ASP A 55 -6.16 17.68 3.96
CA ASP A 55 -4.84 18.23 4.26
C ASP A 55 -3.85 17.94 3.12
N LYS A 56 -3.69 18.91 2.23
CA LYS A 56 -2.79 18.84 1.08
C LYS A 56 -1.30 18.90 1.44
N GLY A 57 -0.98 19.18 2.71
CA GLY A 57 0.39 19.15 3.25
C GLY A 57 0.83 17.79 3.80
N MET A 58 -0.01 16.75 3.71
CA MET A 58 0.31 15.40 4.20
C MET A 58 1.52 14.77 3.51
N ASN A 59 2.32 14.03 4.29
CA ASN A 59 3.37 13.16 3.72
C ASN A 59 2.73 11.88 3.19
N LEU A 60 2.79 11.68 1.88
CA LEU A 60 2.32 10.46 1.24
C LEU A 60 3.50 9.61 0.81
N LEU A 61 3.40 8.30 1.01
CA LEU A 61 4.31 7.30 0.44
C LEU A 61 3.54 6.40 -0.53
N ILE A 62 3.99 6.32 -1.77
CA ILE A 62 3.48 5.38 -2.77
C ILE A 62 4.55 4.31 -2.97
N ILE A 63 4.25 3.08 -2.56
CA ILE A 63 5.19 1.96 -2.61
C ILE A 63 4.97 1.12 -3.88
N GLY A 64 6.07 0.71 -4.51
CA GLY A 64 6.07 0.09 -5.84
C GLY A 64 5.23 0.89 -6.83
N ALA A 65 5.53 2.19 -6.91
CA ALA A 65 4.73 3.14 -7.67
C ALA A 65 4.66 2.78 -9.17
N GLY A 66 5.66 2.07 -9.70
CA GLY A 66 5.77 1.76 -11.11
C GLY A 66 5.65 3.01 -11.99
N SER A 67 5.11 2.81 -13.19
CA SER A 67 4.77 3.88 -14.13
C SER A 67 3.31 4.33 -14.01
N SER A 68 2.70 4.17 -12.82
CA SER A 68 1.33 4.59 -12.55
C SER A 68 1.17 6.10 -12.60
N GLU A 69 0.00 6.59 -13.03
CA GLU A 69 -0.31 8.02 -13.01
C GLU A 69 -0.92 8.48 -11.67
N ILE A 70 -1.20 7.58 -10.72
CA ILE A 70 -1.76 7.94 -9.41
C ILE A 70 -0.96 9.04 -8.69
N PRO A 71 0.39 8.98 -8.61
CA PRO A 71 1.15 10.05 -7.95
C PRO A 71 0.98 11.41 -8.64
N GLN A 72 0.88 11.43 -9.97
CA GLN A 72 0.62 12.66 -10.73
C GLN A 72 -0.80 13.18 -10.45
N LEU A 73 -1.81 12.33 -10.44
CA LEU A 73 -3.19 12.74 -10.12
C LEU A 73 -3.32 13.26 -8.68
N LEU A 74 -2.62 12.64 -7.72
CA LEU A 74 -2.54 13.18 -6.35
C LEU A 74 -1.87 14.56 -6.32
N TYR A 75 -0.81 14.74 -7.11
CA TYR A 75 -0.20 16.06 -7.27
C TYR A 75 -1.18 17.07 -7.89
N GLU A 76 -1.90 16.71 -8.93
CA GLU A 76 -2.89 17.60 -9.55
C GLU A 76 -4.06 17.92 -8.60
N ALA A 77 -4.43 16.98 -7.73
CA ALA A 77 -5.39 17.17 -6.63
C ALA A 77 -4.86 18.03 -5.46
N GLY A 78 -3.64 18.56 -5.56
CA GLY A 78 -3.07 19.54 -4.64
C GLY A 78 -2.09 18.99 -3.61
N PHE A 79 -1.87 17.68 -3.52
CA PHE A 79 -0.88 17.13 -2.59
C PHE A 79 0.54 17.50 -3.05
N ARG A 80 1.42 17.93 -2.13
CA ARG A 80 2.76 18.47 -2.46
C ARG A 80 3.93 17.78 -1.75
N ARG A 81 3.66 16.67 -1.05
CA ARG A 81 4.68 15.88 -0.34
C ARG A 81 4.44 14.40 -0.62
N ILE A 82 4.75 14.00 -1.84
CA ILE A 82 4.51 12.66 -2.36
C ILE A 82 5.86 12.02 -2.60
N THR A 83 6.16 10.98 -1.84
CA THR A 83 7.34 10.15 -2.03
C THR A 83 6.92 8.85 -2.71
N CYS A 84 7.47 8.59 -3.89
CA CYS A 84 7.29 7.36 -4.62
C CYS A 84 8.55 6.50 -4.51
N ILE A 85 8.38 5.21 -4.29
CA ILE A 85 9.49 4.27 -4.33
C ILE A 85 9.19 3.11 -5.28
N ASP A 86 10.24 2.60 -5.89
CA ASP A 86 10.20 1.37 -6.66
C ASP A 86 11.55 0.65 -6.54
N VAL A 87 11.56 -0.67 -6.67
CA VAL A 87 12.81 -1.45 -6.62
C VAL A 87 13.63 -1.28 -7.91
N SER A 88 12.98 -0.90 -9.02
CA SER A 88 13.61 -0.77 -10.33
C SER A 88 14.34 0.58 -10.50
N PRO A 89 15.69 0.61 -10.58
CA PRO A 89 16.43 1.83 -10.94
C PRO A 89 16.10 2.36 -12.34
N VAL A 90 15.73 1.48 -13.27
CA VAL A 90 15.34 1.87 -14.63
C VAL A 90 14.06 2.71 -14.59
N LEU A 91 13.06 2.24 -13.85
CA LEU A 91 11.79 2.94 -13.67
C LEU A 91 12.00 4.25 -12.93
N VAL A 92 12.72 4.24 -11.82
CA VAL A 92 12.91 5.46 -11.01
C VAL A 92 13.59 6.56 -11.82
N ALA A 93 14.66 6.25 -12.55
CA ALA A 93 15.33 7.23 -13.41
C ALA A 93 14.38 7.79 -14.48
N HIS A 94 13.49 6.93 -15.00
CA HIS A 94 12.48 7.34 -15.96
C HIS A 94 11.46 8.31 -15.35
N MET A 95 10.88 7.98 -14.20
CA MET A 95 9.87 8.80 -13.53
C MET A 95 10.44 10.11 -12.99
N GLN A 96 11.69 10.11 -12.50
CA GLN A 96 12.40 11.34 -12.12
C GLN A 96 12.53 12.30 -13.32
N ASN A 97 12.86 11.79 -14.51
CA ASN A 97 12.92 12.61 -15.71
C ASN A 97 11.54 13.13 -16.13
N ARG A 98 10.50 12.27 -16.10
CA ARG A 98 9.13 12.66 -16.44
C ARG A 98 8.58 13.75 -15.50
N HIS A 99 8.87 13.64 -14.20
CA HIS A 99 8.33 14.54 -13.18
C HIS A 99 9.31 15.60 -12.68
N HIS A 100 10.40 15.89 -13.39
CA HIS A 100 11.45 16.82 -12.94
C HIS A 100 10.96 18.26 -12.64
N GLN A 101 9.78 18.65 -13.14
CA GLN A 101 9.16 19.97 -12.90
C GLN A 101 8.12 19.97 -11.77
N HIS A 102 7.81 18.80 -11.18
CA HIS A 102 6.79 18.65 -10.15
C HIS A 102 7.43 18.67 -8.75
N GLU A 103 7.69 19.86 -8.21
CA GLU A 103 8.31 20.03 -6.90
C GLU A 103 7.48 19.36 -5.79
N GLY A 104 8.09 18.43 -5.06
CA GLY A 104 7.43 17.66 -4.00
C GLY A 104 6.75 16.36 -4.46
N LEU A 105 6.96 15.96 -5.72
CA LEU A 105 6.71 14.61 -6.23
C LEU A 105 8.06 13.92 -6.52
N ASP A 106 8.56 13.19 -5.53
CA ASP A 106 9.90 12.62 -5.54
C ASP A 106 9.87 11.10 -5.78
N TYR A 107 10.81 10.58 -6.56
CA TYR A 107 10.96 9.14 -6.82
C TYR A 107 12.32 8.63 -6.33
N PHE A 108 12.35 7.48 -5.64
CA PHE A 108 13.58 6.86 -5.13
C PHE A 108 13.64 5.36 -5.41
N VAL A 109 14.84 4.86 -5.68
CA VAL A 109 15.11 3.42 -5.74
C VAL A 109 15.13 2.87 -4.32
N MET A 110 14.19 1.98 -3.99
CA MET A 110 14.09 1.39 -2.66
C MET A 110 13.32 0.08 -2.69
N ASP A 111 13.82 -0.90 -1.93
CA ASP A 111 13.07 -2.12 -1.63
C ASP A 111 12.07 -1.83 -0.50
N VAL A 112 10.78 -2.04 -0.76
CA VAL A 112 9.71 -1.81 0.24
C VAL A 112 9.87 -2.67 1.49
N LYS A 113 10.62 -3.77 1.41
CA LYS A 113 10.96 -4.63 2.55
C LYS A 113 12.00 -4.01 3.49
N ASN A 114 12.61 -2.89 3.09
CA ASN A 114 13.57 -2.13 3.86
C ASN A 114 13.43 -0.63 3.59
N LEU A 115 12.60 0.03 4.40
CA LEU A 115 12.36 1.47 4.42
C LEU A 115 13.25 2.17 5.46
N GLY A 116 14.44 1.62 5.76
CA GLY A 116 15.31 2.09 6.84
C GLY A 116 15.82 3.54 6.71
N SER A 117 15.74 4.12 5.52
CA SER A 117 16.01 5.55 5.28
C SER A 117 14.89 6.47 5.77
N PHE A 118 13.70 5.93 6.07
CA PHE A 118 12.57 6.68 6.61
C PHE A 118 12.43 6.43 8.12
N PRO A 119 12.30 7.49 8.93
CA PRO A 119 12.02 7.36 10.36
C PRO A 119 10.69 6.66 10.63
N ASP A 120 10.56 6.10 11.83
CA ASP A 120 9.28 5.63 12.33
C ASP A 120 8.27 6.78 12.36
N ASN A 121 7.01 6.50 12.01
CA ASN A 121 5.93 7.49 12.02
C ASN A 121 6.24 8.76 11.18
N SER A 122 6.83 8.60 10.00
CA SER A 122 7.13 9.69 9.07
C SER A 122 6.02 9.99 8.07
N PHE A 123 5.12 9.04 7.78
CA PHE A 123 4.10 9.20 6.75
C PHE A 123 2.67 9.37 7.28
N ASP A 124 1.93 10.28 6.64
CA ASP A 124 0.53 10.59 6.93
C ASP A 124 -0.45 9.74 6.12
N GLY A 125 0.00 9.15 5.02
CA GLY A 125 -0.75 8.19 4.22
C GLY A 125 0.20 7.32 3.41
N ILE A 126 -0.15 6.05 3.22
CA ILE A 126 0.63 5.13 2.38
C ILE A 126 -0.33 4.44 1.40
N LEU A 127 0.10 4.26 0.16
CA LEU A 127 -0.62 3.53 -0.88
C LEU A 127 0.27 2.43 -1.48
N ASP A 128 -0.29 1.24 -1.58
CA ASP A 128 0.16 0.19 -2.50
C ASP A 128 -0.95 -0.12 -3.52
N LYS A 129 -0.53 -0.36 -4.76
CA LYS A 129 -1.37 -0.97 -5.80
C LYS A 129 -0.60 -2.07 -6.53
N GLY A 130 -0.73 -3.30 -6.04
CA GLY A 130 -0.19 -4.49 -6.69
C GLY A 130 1.26 -4.84 -6.36
N THR A 131 1.96 -4.09 -5.51
CA THR A 131 3.31 -4.45 -5.08
C THR A 131 3.28 -5.67 -4.17
N MET A 132 2.34 -5.72 -3.21
CA MET A 132 2.12 -6.91 -2.38
C MET A 132 1.86 -8.14 -3.24
N ASP A 133 1.06 -8.00 -4.31
CA ASP A 133 0.79 -9.06 -5.28
C ASP A 133 2.05 -9.54 -6.00
N ALA A 134 2.91 -8.61 -6.43
CA ALA A 134 4.21 -8.95 -7.01
C ALA A 134 5.11 -9.72 -6.02
N LEU A 135 5.12 -9.33 -4.74
CA LEU A 135 5.87 -10.05 -3.70
C LEU A 135 5.35 -11.48 -3.47
N PHE A 136 4.08 -11.77 -3.74
CA PHE A 136 3.59 -13.15 -3.71
C PHE A 136 4.15 -14.04 -4.83
N GLY A 137 4.77 -13.45 -5.85
CA GLY A 137 5.58 -14.14 -6.86
C GLY A 137 6.93 -14.66 -6.33
N SER A 138 7.42 -14.13 -5.22
CA SER A 138 8.71 -14.54 -4.65
C SER A 138 8.65 -15.95 -4.05
N ILE A 139 9.77 -16.69 -4.12
CA ILE A 139 9.95 -17.96 -3.40
C ILE A 139 9.86 -17.78 -1.86
N ARG A 140 10.11 -16.56 -1.36
CA ARG A 140 10.00 -16.17 0.05
C ARG A 140 8.78 -15.30 0.30
N CYS A 141 7.73 -15.40 -0.52
CA CYS A 141 6.55 -14.55 -0.49
C CYS A 141 6.00 -14.26 0.91
N MET A 142 5.88 -15.27 1.77
CA MET A 142 5.37 -15.10 3.13
C MET A 142 6.26 -14.18 3.99
N ASP A 143 7.58 -14.35 3.92
CA ASP A 143 8.53 -13.51 4.62
C ASP A 143 8.54 -12.09 4.03
N ASP A 144 8.59 -12.00 2.70
CA ASP A 144 8.70 -10.74 1.98
C ASP A 144 7.50 -9.83 2.22
N VAL A 145 6.28 -10.39 2.16
CA VAL A 145 5.03 -9.66 2.44
C VAL A 145 4.95 -9.23 3.91
N LEU A 146 5.40 -10.06 4.84
CA LEU A 146 5.43 -9.69 6.26
C LEU A 146 6.48 -8.61 6.53
N LEU A 147 7.63 -8.64 5.86
CA LEU A 147 8.67 -7.62 5.95
C LEU A 147 8.18 -6.28 5.41
N MET A 148 7.60 -6.25 4.21
CA MET A 148 6.91 -5.09 3.64
C MET A 148 5.89 -4.55 4.65
N SER A 149 4.98 -5.41 5.14
CA SER A 149 3.93 -4.99 6.08
C SER A 149 4.49 -4.38 7.37
N LYS A 150 5.60 -4.93 7.90
CA LYS A 150 6.26 -4.39 9.09
C LYS A 150 6.88 -3.02 8.84
N GLU A 151 7.59 -2.85 7.72
CA GLU A 151 8.19 -1.56 7.37
C GLU A 151 7.13 -0.49 7.11
N VAL A 152 6.08 -0.82 6.35
CA VAL A 152 4.93 0.07 6.12
C VAL A 152 4.26 0.45 7.44
N CYS A 153 4.01 -0.53 8.33
CA CYS A 153 3.44 -0.27 9.65
C CYS A 153 4.36 0.63 10.49
N ARG A 154 5.67 0.43 10.44
CA ARG A 154 6.67 1.21 11.18
C ARG A 154 6.67 2.69 10.76
N VAL A 155 6.76 2.96 9.46
CA VAL A 155 6.88 4.33 8.93
C VAL A 155 5.55 5.09 8.89
N LEU A 156 4.40 4.40 8.90
CA LEU A 156 3.09 5.03 9.02
C LEU A 156 2.92 5.69 10.40
N LYS A 157 2.36 6.90 10.48
CA LYS A 157 2.02 7.55 11.76
C LYS A 157 0.83 6.87 12.43
N VAL A 158 0.80 6.90 13.76
CA VAL A 158 -0.36 6.44 14.54
C VAL A 158 -1.61 7.25 14.15
N GLY A 159 -2.74 6.56 13.96
CA GLY A 159 -4.01 7.15 13.53
C GLY A 159 -4.11 7.44 12.03
N LYS A 160 -3.03 7.21 11.28
CA LYS A 160 -3.00 7.40 9.83
C LYS A 160 -3.22 6.09 9.08
N THR A 161 -3.42 6.22 7.77
CA THR A 161 -3.95 5.16 6.92
C THR A 161 -2.90 4.56 5.98
N PHE A 162 -2.92 3.24 5.82
CA PHE A 162 -2.35 2.53 4.69
C PHE A 162 -3.49 1.94 3.85
N VAL A 163 -3.46 2.20 2.54
CA VAL A 163 -4.40 1.66 1.55
C VAL A 163 -3.66 0.65 0.68
N GLU A 164 -4.15 -0.58 0.66
CA GLU A 164 -3.62 -1.68 -0.15
C GLU A 164 -4.65 -2.07 -1.20
N VAL A 165 -4.31 -1.91 -2.47
CA VAL A 165 -5.16 -2.29 -3.60
C VAL A 165 -4.60 -3.52 -4.27
N SER A 166 -5.39 -4.60 -4.31
CA SER A 166 -4.92 -5.91 -4.73
C SER A 166 -6.02 -6.73 -5.44
N HIS A 167 -5.63 -7.65 -6.32
CA HIS A 167 -6.55 -8.71 -6.80
C HIS A 167 -6.62 -9.90 -5.84
N GLY A 168 -5.75 -9.97 -4.85
CA GLY A 168 -5.76 -10.99 -3.82
C GLY A 168 -7.06 -10.96 -3.02
N LEU A 169 -7.70 -12.12 -2.88
CA LEU A 169 -8.93 -12.29 -2.09
C LEU A 169 -8.69 -12.08 -0.59
N PRO A 170 -9.72 -11.70 0.20
CA PRO A 170 -9.58 -11.38 1.62
C PRO A 170 -8.93 -12.49 2.44
N ASP A 171 -9.33 -13.75 2.19
CA ASP A 171 -8.79 -14.91 2.89
C ASP A 171 -7.29 -15.14 2.62
N THR A 172 -6.77 -14.58 1.53
CA THR A 172 -5.33 -14.65 1.18
C THR A 172 -4.53 -13.45 1.67
N ARG A 173 -5.15 -12.29 1.87
CA ARG A 173 -4.45 -11.06 2.24
C ARG A 173 -4.56 -10.72 3.71
N LEU A 174 -5.77 -10.85 4.28
CA LEU A 174 -6.04 -10.50 5.67
C LEU A 174 -5.24 -11.36 6.65
N VAL A 175 -4.84 -12.57 6.29
CA VAL A 175 -3.96 -13.40 7.14
C VAL A 175 -2.60 -12.74 7.38
N TYR A 176 -2.06 -12.03 6.39
CA TYR A 176 -0.81 -11.27 6.53
C TYR A 176 -1.06 -9.88 7.09
N LEU A 177 -2.06 -9.16 6.57
CA LEU A 177 -2.40 -7.81 7.01
C LEU A 177 -2.94 -7.76 8.44
N ARG A 178 -3.43 -8.87 9.01
CA ARG A 178 -3.84 -8.96 10.42
C ARG A 178 -2.84 -9.71 11.29
N HIS A 179 -1.62 -9.93 10.79
CA HIS A 179 -0.57 -10.58 11.58
C HIS A 179 -0.39 -9.85 12.93
N HIS A 180 -0.21 -10.62 14.01
CA HIS A 180 -0.23 -10.09 15.38
C HIS A 180 0.89 -9.06 15.65
N SER A 181 1.99 -9.13 14.89
CA SER A 181 3.10 -8.17 15.00
C SER A 181 2.78 -6.78 14.43
N LEU A 182 1.67 -6.63 13.69
CA LEU A 182 1.30 -5.37 13.05
C LEU A 182 0.39 -4.57 13.99
N GLN A 183 0.72 -3.30 14.18
CA GLN A 183 0.02 -2.38 15.09
C GLN A 183 -1.01 -1.55 14.32
N TRP A 184 -1.94 -2.21 13.65
CA TRP A 184 -3.07 -1.56 12.98
C TRP A 184 -4.34 -2.40 13.05
N THR A 185 -5.48 -1.76 12.78
CA THR A 185 -6.71 -2.45 12.36
C THR A 185 -6.70 -2.63 10.86
N ALA A 186 -7.37 -3.65 10.33
CA ALA A 186 -7.49 -3.89 8.89
C ALA A 186 -8.94 -4.20 8.50
N GLN A 187 -9.47 -3.43 7.57
CA GLN A 187 -10.79 -3.58 6.97
C GLN A 187 -10.65 -3.95 5.49
N HIS A 188 -11.71 -4.51 4.90
CA HIS A 188 -11.74 -4.93 3.50
C HIS A 188 -13.07 -4.54 2.87
N PHE A 189 -13.01 -4.10 1.62
CA PHE A 189 -14.15 -3.96 0.73
C PHE A 189 -13.71 -4.17 -0.72
N THR A 190 -14.67 -4.35 -1.63
CA THR A 190 -14.40 -4.37 -3.07
C THR A 190 -14.59 -2.99 -3.65
N LEU A 191 -13.81 -2.63 -4.67
CA LEU A 191 -14.00 -1.35 -5.33
C LEU A 191 -15.39 -1.28 -5.98
N PRO A 192 -16.19 -0.22 -5.77
CA PRO A 192 -17.55 -0.15 -6.31
C PRO A 192 -17.60 -0.23 -7.84
N THR A 193 -16.60 0.33 -8.50
CA THR A 193 -16.48 0.34 -9.97
C THR A 193 -15.94 -0.97 -10.53
N ASN A 194 -15.29 -1.80 -9.70
CA ASN A 194 -14.75 -3.09 -10.11
C ASN A 194 -14.70 -4.09 -8.94
N SER A 195 -15.68 -4.99 -8.88
CA SER A 195 -15.80 -5.96 -7.78
C SER A 195 -14.70 -7.04 -7.77
N SER A 196 -13.88 -7.13 -8.81
CA SER A 196 -12.70 -8.01 -8.85
C SER A 196 -11.45 -7.40 -8.21
N VAL A 197 -11.50 -6.11 -7.84
CA VAL A 197 -10.42 -5.39 -7.18
C VAL A 197 -10.78 -5.19 -5.71
N HIS A 198 -9.88 -5.62 -4.83
CA HIS A 198 -10.05 -5.56 -3.39
C HIS A 198 -9.24 -4.41 -2.83
N VAL A 199 -9.85 -3.67 -1.91
CA VAL A 199 -9.16 -2.64 -1.13
C VAL A 199 -9.12 -3.07 0.32
N TYR A 200 -7.91 -3.05 0.89
CA TYR A 200 -7.67 -3.24 2.30
C TYR A 200 -7.27 -1.91 2.92
N HIS A 201 -8.02 -1.51 3.93
CA HIS A 201 -7.83 -0.24 4.62
C HIS A 201 -7.28 -0.52 6.02
N MET A 202 -6.07 -0.05 6.27
CA MET A 202 -5.40 -0.20 7.57
C MET A 202 -5.29 1.14 8.27
N THR A 203 -5.63 1.18 9.56
CA THR A 203 -5.42 2.35 10.42
C THR A 203 -4.43 1.98 11.52
N LYS A 204 -3.28 2.67 11.58
CA LYS A 204 -2.27 2.40 12.62
C LYS A 204 -2.83 2.73 14.00
N THR A 205 -2.72 1.79 14.92
CA THR A 205 -3.11 1.95 16.33
C THR A 205 -1.91 2.35 17.16
N PRO A 206 -2.09 3.05 18.30
CA PRO A 206 -1.03 3.19 19.28
C PRO A 206 -0.44 1.83 19.66
N ALA A 207 0.85 1.80 19.99
CA ALA A 207 1.43 0.62 20.60
C ALA A 207 0.65 0.27 21.87
N LEU A 208 0.43 -1.03 22.10
CA LEU A 208 -0.10 -1.46 23.38
C LEU A 208 0.89 -1.06 24.47
N PRO A 209 0.43 -0.59 25.65
CA PRO A 209 1.32 -0.36 26.77
C PRO A 209 2.17 -1.59 27.01
N ALA A 210 3.47 -1.41 27.24
CA ALA A 210 4.30 -2.51 27.71
C ALA A 210 3.66 -3.07 28.98
N LEU A 211 3.51 -4.39 29.03
CA LEU A 211 3.03 -5.07 30.22
C LEU A 211 4.02 -4.80 31.35
N THR A 212 3.72 -3.84 32.21
CA THR A 212 4.43 -3.70 33.48
C THR A 212 4.07 -4.93 34.29
N ALA A 213 5.07 -5.71 34.70
CA ALA A 213 4.87 -6.88 35.55
C ALA A 213 4.08 -6.46 36.81
N GLY A 214 2.79 -6.78 36.84
CA GLY A 214 1.90 -6.28 37.90
C GLY A 214 0.41 -6.52 37.66
N ASP A 215 -0.12 -6.25 36.47
CA ASP A 215 -1.58 -6.25 36.24
C ASP A 215 -2.00 -7.06 35.00
N ASP A 216 -1.88 -8.39 35.12
CA ASP A 216 -2.18 -9.35 34.05
C ASP A 216 -3.65 -9.30 33.56
N ALA A 217 -4.58 -8.82 34.39
CA ALA A 217 -6.01 -8.74 34.03
C ALA A 217 -6.35 -7.51 33.16
N GLU A 218 -5.77 -6.35 33.45
CA GLU A 218 -5.99 -5.12 32.67
C GLU A 218 -5.26 -5.20 31.32
N ALA A 219 -4.06 -5.75 31.35
CA ALA A 219 -3.30 -6.21 30.20
C ALA A 219 -4.09 -7.13 29.26
N ALA A 220 -4.67 -8.20 29.81
CA ALA A 220 -5.50 -9.15 29.06
C ALA A 220 -6.76 -8.47 28.50
N ALA A 221 -7.40 -7.59 29.28
CA ALA A 221 -8.58 -6.84 28.84
C ALA A 221 -8.26 -5.84 27.72
N LEU A 222 -7.11 -5.15 27.76
CA LEU A 222 -6.64 -4.25 26.70
C LEU A 222 -6.26 -5.02 25.43
N LEU A 223 -5.60 -6.16 25.59
CA LEU A 223 -5.28 -7.08 24.49
C LEU A 223 -6.55 -7.64 23.85
N ASP A 224 -7.53 -8.06 24.66
CA ASP A 224 -8.80 -8.59 24.16
C ASP A 224 -9.68 -7.50 23.55
N ALA A 225 -9.69 -6.27 24.09
CA ALA A 225 -10.35 -5.12 23.47
C ALA A 225 -9.68 -4.72 22.14
N ALA A 226 -8.34 -4.75 22.07
CA ALA A 226 -7.61 -4.54 20.82
C ALA A 226 -7.88 -5.65 19.79
N ARG A 227 -7.95 -6.92 20.23
CA ARG A 227 -8.34 -8.07 19.40
C ARG A 227 -9.80 -7.99 18.95
N ALA A 228 -10.70 -7.49 19.79
CA ALA A 228 -12.11 -7.27 19.46
C ALA A 228 -12.29 -6.14 18.43
N ARG A 229 -11.54 -5.04 18.58
CA ARG A 229 -11.46 -3.95 17.58
C ARG A 229 -10.87 -4.41 16.25
N ARG A 230 -9.99 -5.43 16.25
CA ARG A 230 -9.49 -6.09 15.02
C ARG A 230 -10.52 -7.02 14.35
N ARG A 231 -11.57 -7.45 15.07
CA ARG A 231 -12.65 -8.33 14.55
C ARG A 231 -13.86 -7.55 14.05
N VAL A 232 -14.16 -6.40 14.63
CA VAL A 232 -15.30 -5.57 14.23
C VAL A 232 -14.83 -4.53 13.21
N GLY A 233 -14.95 -4.89 11.93
CA GLY A 233 -14.66 -4.03 10.80
C GLY A 233 -15.79 -4.04 9.78
N SER A 234 -17.04 -3.89 10.23
CA SER A 234 -18.10 -3.37 9.37
C SER A 234 -18.56 -2.05 9.97
N LEU A 235 -17.99 -0.94 9.49
CA LEU A 235 -18.61 0.36 9.65
C LEU A 235 -19.28 0.76 8.34
N ASP A 236 -20.36 1.50 8.52
CA ASP A 236 -21.45 1.76 7.60
C ASP A 236 -20.99 2.33 6.25
N LEU A 237 -21.56 1.80 5.16
CA LEU A 237 -21.31 2.16 3.76
C LEU A 237 -21.77 3.60 3.39
N GLY A 238 -22.03 4.46 4.37
CA GLY A 238 -22.55 5.80 4.19
C GLY A 238 -21.62 6.72 3.39
N VAL A 239 -20.30 6.54 3.50
CA VAL A 239 -19.32 7.41 2.83
C VAL A 239 -19.14 7.04 1.34
N VAL A 240 -19.42 5.79 0.95
CA VAL A 240 -19.30 5.35 -0.46
C VAL A 240 -20.58 5.67 -1.26
N ARG A 241 -21.74 5.78 -0.59
CA ARG A 241 -23.02 6.07 -1.26
C ARG A 241 -23.17 7.51 -1.75
N ASP A 242 -22.41 8.45 -1.19
CA ASP A 242 -22.45 9.86 -1.61
C ASP A 242 -21.59 10.16 -2.86
N LEU A 243 -20.77 9.20 -3.31
CA LEU A 243 -19.94 9.36 -4.52
C LEU A 243 -20.65 8.91 -5.82
N THR A 244 -21.92 8.50 -5.75
CA THR A 244 -22.67 7.98 -6.90
C THR A 244 -24.05 8.61 -7.10
N SER A 245 -24.36 9.74 -6.47
CA SER A 245 -25.57 10.49 -6.84
C SER A 245 -25.23 11.54 -7.91
N PRO A 246 -25.97 11.60 -9.02
CA PRO A 246 -25.73 12.55 -10.11
C PRO A 246 -25.91 14.01 -9.70
#